data_AF-A0A2G9LSI6-F1
#
_entry.id   AF-A0A2G9LSI6-F1
#
_cell.length_a   1.000
_cell.length_b   1.000
_cell.length_c   1.000
_cell.angle_alpha   90.00
_cell.angle_beta   90.00
_cell.angle_gamma   90.00
#
_symmetry.space_group_name_H-M   'P 1'
#
loop_
_entity.id
_entity.type
_entity.pdbx_description
1 polymer ?
#
loop_
_entity_poly.entity_id
_entity_poly.type
_entity_poly.pdbx_seq_one_letter_code
_entity_poly.pdbx_strand_id
1 'polypeptide(L)'
;MKRSISYAKKALDGIIEEANKSLSDEAKIEPAEIRTNSDKIMIQYSIECPDIEKGAVLDILDMGIKEYGSSRQVYTPFKRFMDMYEVTMQQKYEDSDKIYTTIIGAGYSKGCVVMTTESTHHRGPHIRIKMETDREIDEDDIGFHKQIIDSLLPVATNIDPKKKFTGMGIAIEEDHSVFDWDYLAGYDRLKDEIRSKIVNPNLEKEIYAKVRTKTRIRPDQVGYNCYTFEGKPGVGKTDMARVVAAELGYPFIEVPLEEVVNRWYGESEKIVSNIFEYAWALDKAVLFFDELDTLCGDRDGGMHEVTKRVTSVIMKKTAMNTMLKSTVVIAATNRWDLLDEALQRRFKKKIHFPLPTSDDLAAIYRHYAKQLSPDDIDQLVSISDSFSGFDVLQVCEGAESYFIDDKDTTKAIPDIDHYLRAIDGVKGIGEPKRKEIGFGNRE
;
A
#
# COMPACT_ATOMS: atom_id res chain seq x y z
N MET A 1 -31.40 -15.79 23.45
CA MET A 1 -31.77 -14.64 22.59
C MET A 1 -31.57 -13.29 23.28
N LYS A 2 -32.24 -12.96 24.40
CA LYS A 2 -32.06 -11.66 25.10
C LYS A 2 -30.61 -11.34 25.52
N ARG A 3 -29.83 -12.35 25.96
CA ARG A 3 -28.41 -12.18 26.30
C ARG A 3 -27.53 -11.88 25.07
N SER A 4 -27.78 -12.57 23.95
CA SER A 4 -27.10 -12.32 22.66
C SER A 4 -27.40 -10.90 22.15
N ILE A 5 -28.65 -10.44 22.23
CA ILE A 5 -29.04 -9.06 21.85
C ILE A 5 -28.32 -8.01 22.70
N SER A 6 -28.30 -8.20 24.02
CA SER A 6 -27.63 -7.28 24.95
C SER A 6 -26.12 -7.21 24.70
N TYR A 7 -25.48 -8.35 24.42
CA TYR A 7 -24.08 -8.43 24.04
C TYR A 7 -23.81 -7.73 22.70
N ALA A 8 -24.58 -8.06 21.65
CA ALA A 8 -24.44 -7.48 20.32
C ALA A 8 -24.63 -5.96 20.34
N LYS A 9 -25.63 -5.47 21.09
CA LYS A 9 -25.87 -4.03 21.27
C LYS A 9 -24.64 -3.34 21.87
N LYS A 10 -24.09 -3.91 22.95
CA LYS A 10 -22.90 -3.35 23.61
C LYS A 10 -21.68 -3.35 22.71
N ALA A 11 -21.46 -4.43 21.95
CA ALA A 11 -20.34 -4.55 21.03
C ALA A 11 -20.44 -3.57 19.85
N LEU A 12 -21.62 -3.48 19.22
CA LEU A 12 -21.89 -2.54 18.13
C LEU A 12 -21.81 -1.09 18.58
N ASP A 13 -22.35 -0.76 19.75
CA ASP A 13 -22.22 0.60 20.30
C ASP A 13 -20.75 0.97 20.55
N GLY A 14 -19.93 0.03 21.03
CA GLY A 14 -18.49 0.26 21.17
C GLY A 14 -17.78 0.51 19.83
N ILE A 15 -18.11 -0.27 18.80
CA ILE A 15 -17.59 -0.08 17.43
C ILE A 15 -18.02 1.28 16.87
N ILE A 16 -19.30 1.65 17.04
CA ILE A 16 -19.85 2.92 16.57
C ILE A 16 -19.22 4.10 17.30
N GLU A 17 -19.01 3.98 18.62
CA GLU A 17 -18.35 5.02 19.41
C GLU A 17 -16.88 5.20 18.98
N GLU A 18 -16.16 4.11 18.72
CA GLU A 18 -14.79 4.16 18.21
C GLU A 18 -14.73 4.77 16.80
N ALA A 19 -15.64 4.39 15.91
CA ALA A 19 -15.74 4.95 14.57
C ALA A 19 -16.06 6.46 14.61
N ASN A 20 -17.00 6.88 15.47
CA ASN A 20 -17.34 8.30 15.66
C ASN A 20 -16.17 9.15 16.15
N LYS A 21 -15.22 8.60 16.92
CA LYS A 21 -13.98 9.32 17.31
C LYS A 21 -13.07 9.66 16.12
N SER A 22 -13.28 9.00 14.99
CA SER A 22 -12.49 9.18 13.76
C SER A 22 -13.21 10.05 12.72
N LEU A 23 -14.45 10.46 13.00
CA LEU A 23 -15.26 11.33 12.14
C LEU A 23 -14.99 12.81 12.42
N SER A 24 -15.32 13.68 11.45
CA SER A 24 -15.39 15.14 11.66
C SER A 24 -16.52 15.47 12.63
N ASP A 25 -16.48 16.67 13.25
CA ASP A 25 -17.50 17.10 14.24
C ASP A 25 -18.94 17.12 13.69
N GLU A 26 -19.09 17.14 12.36
CA GLU A 26 -20.38 17.20 11.67
C GLU A 26 -20.87 15.81 11.25
N ALA A 27 -19.99 14.80 11.14
CA ALA A 27 -20.33 13.45 10.66
C ALA A 27 -20.56 12.52 11.84
N LYS A 28 -21.66 11.75 11.81
CA LYS A 28 -22.05 10.92 12.94
C LYS A 28 -22.72 9.63 12.50
N ILE A 29 -22.33 8.54 13.16
CA ILE A 29 -23.04 7.27 13.13
C ILE A 29 -24.00 7.23 14.32
N GLU A 30 -25.29 7.07 14.03
CA GLU A 30 -26.34 6.89 15.04
C GLU A 30 -26.16 5.53 15.76
N PRO A 31 -26.45 5.44 17.07
CA PRO A 31 -26.36 4.19 17.81
C PRO A 31 -27.20 3.06 17.20
N ALA A 32 -26.71 1.82 17.28
CA ALA A 32 -27.39 0.68 16.67
C ALA A 32 -28.69 0.33 17.40
N GLU A 33 -29.84 0.43 16.75
CA GLU A 33 -31.09 -0.09 17.26
C GLU A 33 -31.21 -1.59 16.99
N ILE A 34 -31.42 -2.40 18.02
CA ILE A 34 -31.72 -3.82 17.87
C ILE A 34 -33.16 -4.07 18.35
N ARG A 35 -34.02 -4.49 17.43
CA ARG A 35 -35.44 -4.77 17.68
C ARG A 35 -35.74 -6.24 17.42
N THR A 36 -36.66 -6.82 18.17
CA THR A 36 -37.17 -8.18 17.93
C THR A 36 -38.62 -8.12 17.48
N ASN A 37 -38.95 -8.78 16.37
CA ASN A 37 -40.33 -8.86 15.88
C ASN A 37 -40.60 -10.25 15.32
N SER A 38 -41.60 -10.96 15.87
CA SER A 38 -42.16 -12.20 15.32
C SER A 38 -41.09 -13.22 14.84
N ASP A 39 -40.19 -13.60 15.75
CA ASP A 39 -39.05 -14.51 15.56
C ASP A 39 -37.86 -14.00 14.74
N LYS A 40 -37.85 -12.73 14.35
CA LYS A 40 -36.70 -12.06 13.73
C LYS A 40 -36.06 -11.04 14.65
N ILE A 41 -34.74 -10.96 14.58
CA ILE A 41 -33.91 -9.90 15.15
C ILE A 41 -33.54 -8.95 14.01
N MET A 42 -33.77 -7.67 14.23
CA MET A 42 -33.44 -6.60 13.31
C MET A 42 -32.41 -5.68 13.97
N ILE A 43 -31.32 -5.40 13.25
CA ILE A 43 -30.29 -4.44 13.62
C ILE A 43 -30.36 -3.29 12.63
N GLN A 44 -30.39 -2.05 13.12
CA GLN A 44 -30.45 -0.86 12.28
C GLN A 44 -29.59 0.27 12.84
N TYR A 45 -28.86 0.96 11.98
CA TYR A 45 -28.18 2.22 12.29
C TYR A 45 -28.05 3.06 11.01
N SER A 46 -27.72 4.34 11.18
CA SER A 46 -27.46 5.25 10.06
C SER A 46 -26.16 6.01 10.22
N ILE A 47 -25.53 6.29 9.09
CA ILE A 47 -24.33 7.12 8.97
C ILE A 47 -24.75 8.42 8.30
N GLU A 48 -24.59 9.54 8.99
CA GLU A 48 -24.79 10.87 8.42
C GLU A 48 -23.56 11.27 7.60
N CYS A 49 -23.79 11.80 6.39
CA CYS A 49 -22.73 12.20 5.46
C CYS A 49 -22.83 13.72 5.20
N PRO A 50 -22.43 14.58 6.17
CA PRO A 50 -22.61 16.03 6.12
C PRO A 50 -21.79 16.70 5.02
N ASP A 51 -20.65 16.11 4.66
CA ASP A 51 -19.68 16.63 3.68
C ASP A 51 -20.13 16.40 2.22
N ILE A 52 -21.35 15.90 2.03
CA ILE A 52 -21.99 15.65 0.74
C ILE A 52 -23.15 16.64 0.57
N GLU A 53 -23.20 17.33 -0.56
CA GLU A 53 -24.21 18.36 -0.80
C GLU A 53 -25.65 17.84 -0.67
N LYS A 54 -26.51 18.66 -0.06
CA LYS A 54 -27.94 18.33 0.08
C LYS A 54 -28.59 18.19 -1.29
N GLY A 55 -29.31 17.09 -1.51
CA GLY A 55 -29.90 16.77 -2.81
C GLY A 55 -28.99 15.95 -3.74
N ALA A 56 -27.72 15.73 -3.37
CA ALA A 56 -26.89 14.75 -4.06
C ALA A 56 -27.37 13.33 -3.77
N VAL A 57 -27.27 12.47 -4.80
CA VAL A 57 -27.64 11.05 -4.70
C VAL A 57 -26.37 10.24 -4.53
N LEU A 58 -26.30 9.50 -3.43
CA LEU A 58 -25.21 8.58 -3.15
C LEU A 58 -25.51 7.26 -3.85
N ASP A 59 -24.85 7.07 -5.00
CA ASP A 59 -24.92 5.84 -5.78
C ASP A 59 -23.97 4.83 -5.14
N ILE A 60 -24.53 3.98 -4.28
CA ILE A 60 -23.79 3.02 -3.46
C ILE A 60 -23.03 1.98 -4.32
N LEU A 61 -23.50 1.69 -5.54
CA LEU A 61 -22.96 0.65 -6.43
C LEU A 61 -21.89 1.20 -7.39
N ASP A 62 -22.15 2.35 -8.01
CA ASP A 62 -21.17 3.02 -8.87
C ASP A 62 -20.15 3.85 -8.09
N MET A 63 -20.38 4.01 -6.78
CA MET A 63 -19.54 4.81 -5.89
C MET A 63 -19.30 6.17 -6.51
N GLY A 64 -20.41 6.88 -6.73
CA GLY A 64 -20.42 8.22 -7.26
C GLY A 64 -21.35 9.08 -6.42
N ILE A 65 -20.90 10.28 -6.06
CA ILE A 65 -21.82 11.37 -5.72
C ILE A 65 -22.21 11.97 -7.06
N LYS A 66 -23.43 11.68 -7.53
CA LYS A 66 -23.98 12.35 -8.71
C LYS A 66 -24.59 13.67 -8.25
N GLU A 67 -23.81 14.74 -8.31
CA GLU A 67 -24.33 16.10 -8.37
C GLU A 67 -24.84 16.35 -9.81
N TYR A 68 -25.97 17.05 -9.94
CA TYR A 68 -26.42 17.53 -11.26
C TYR A 68 -25.41 18.55 -11.79
N GLY A 69 -24.46 18.12 -12.63
CA GLY A 69 -23.52 19.00 -13.35
C GLY A 69 -22.02 18.72 -13.15
N SER A 70 -21.63 17.88 -12.18
CA SER A 70 -20.23 17.53 -11.91
C SER A 70 -20.12 16.08 -11.45
N SER A 71 -19.36 15.26 -12.19
CA SER A 71 -19.00 13.91 -11.76
C SER A 71 -17.80 13.99 -10.81
N ARG A 72 -18.02 13.84 -9.50
CA ARG A 72 -16.95 13.51 -8.55
C ARG A 72 -16.74 12.00 -8.53
N GLN A 73 -15.51 11.55 -8.81
CA GLN A 73 -15.10 10.16 -8.60
C GLN A 73 -15.15 9.82 -7.11
N VAL A 74 -15.73 8.68 -6.73
CA VAL A 74 -15.87 8.24 -5.34
C VAL A 74 -15.33 6.80 -5.15
N TYR A 75 -14.55 6.67 -4.08
CA TYR A 75 -13.91 5.55 -3.38
C TYR A 75 -14.38 4.13 -3.65
N THR A 76 -13.48 3.24 -4.07
CA THR A 76 -13.73 1.81 -4.39
C THR A 76 -13.92 0.77 -3.25
N PRO A 77 -13.57 0.99 -1.96
CA PRO A 77 -13.61 -0.06 -0.92
C PRO A 77 -14.95 -0.78 -0.80
N PHE A 78 -16.04 0.00 -0.88
CA PHE A 78 -17.37 -0.53 -0.68
C PHE A 78 -17.93 -1.28 -1.91
N LYS A 79 -17.58 -0.94 -3.16
CA LYS A 79 -17.94 -1.74 -4.36
C LYS A 79 -17.34 -3.13 -4.30
N ARG A 80 -16.13 -3.25 -3.77
CA ARG A 80 -15.53 -4.58 -3.53
C ARG A 80 -16.17 -5.34 -2.40
N PHE A 81 -16.58 -4.64 -1.34
CA PHE A 81 -17.45 -5.25 -0.34
C PHE A 81 -18.69 -5.82 -1.04
N MET A 82 -19.32 -5.07 -1.95
CA MET A 82 -20.46 -5.56 -2.73
C MET A 82 -20.13 -6.78 -3.59
N ASP A 83 -19.01 -6.78 -4.32
CA ASP A 83 -18.62 -7.90 -5.17
C ASP A 83 -18.35 -9.21 -4.38
N MET A 84 -18.01 -9.12 -3.10
CA MET A 84 -17.80 -10.29 -2.24
C MET A 84 -19.11 -10.96 -1.77
N TYR A 85 -20.24 -10.26 -1.81
CA TYR A 85 -21.52 -10.78 -1.33
C TYR A 85 -22.54 -10.81 -2.47
N GLU A 86 -23.34 -11.87 -2.58
CA GLU A 86 -24.29 -12.02 -3.70
C GLU A 86 -25.40 -10.95 -3.62
N VAL A 87 -25.19 -9.84 -4.34
CA VAL A 87 -26.10 -8.72 -4.46
C VAL A 87 -27.34 -9.13 -5.27
N THR A 88 -28.51 -9.16 -4.64
CA THR A 88 -29.68 -9.84 -5.23
C THR A 88 -30.76 -8.94 -5.85
N MET A 89 -30.83 -7.64 -5.56
CA MET A 89 -31.87 -6.78 -6.15
C MET A 89 -31.52 -5.29 -6.07
N GLN A 90 -31.90 -4.49 -7.08
CA GLN A 90 -31.77 -3.03 -7.14
C GLN A 90 -33.12 -2.39 -7.50
N GLN A 91 -33.54 -1.33 -6.78
CA GLN A 91 -34.64 -0.46 -7.21
C GLN A 91 -34.30 1.01 -6.95
N LYS A 92 -34.66 1.88 -7.89
CA LYS A 92 -34.53 3.34 -7.79
C LYS A 92 -35.94 3.94 -7.78
N TYR A 93 -36.23 4.78 -6.79
CA TYR A 93 -37.51 5.49 -6.70
C TYR A 93 -37.24 7.00 -6.56
N GLU A 94 -37.90 7.79 -7.41
CA GLU A 94 -37.89 9.25 -7.34
C GLU A 94 -39.30 9.72 -6.96
N ASP A 95 -39.41 10.46 -5.87
CA ASP A 95 -40.63 11.17 -5.45
C ASP A 95 -40.31 12.67 -5.34
N SER A 96 -41.32 13.54 -5.41
CA SER A 96 -41.15 14.99 -5.65
C SER A 96 -40.30 15.75 -4.62
N ASP A 97 -40.09 15.17 -3.42
CA ASP A 97 -39.28 15.76 -2.33
C ASP A 97 -38.18 14.81 -1.78
N LYS A 98 -38.06 13.58 -2.30
CA LYS A 98 -37.16 12.56 -1.76
C LYS A 98 -36.58 11.69 -2.87
N ILE A 99 -35.26 11.53 -2.85
CA ILE A 99 -34.58 10.58 -3.73
C ILE A 99 -34.14 9.37 -2.91
N TYR A 100 -34.71 8.21 -3.24
CA TYR A 100 -34.33 6.93 -2.66
C TYR A 100 -33.45 6.17 -3.66
N THR A 101 -32.23 5.83 -3.25
CA THR A 101 -31.48 4.75 -3.91
C THR A 101 -31.38 3.61 -2.91
N THR A 102 -32.10 2.52 -3.18
CA THR A 102 -32.25 1.43 -2.21
C THR A 102 -32.53 0.13 -2.94
N ILE A 103 -31.53 -0.74 -2.98
CA ILE A 103 -31.47 -2.02 -2.27
C ILE A 103 -30.16 -2.61 -2.73
N ILE A 104 -29.31 -3.03 -1.80
CA ILE A 104 -28.53 -4.23 -2.02
C ILE A 104 -28.93 -5.21 -0.92
N GLY A 105 -29.49 -6.35 -1.31
CA GLY A 105 -29.48 -7.54 -0.47
C GLY A 105 -28.16 -8.24 -0.68
N ALA A 106 -27.25 -8.17 0.30
CA ALA A 106 -26.06 -9.01 0.32
C ALA A 106 -26.43 -10.32 1.02
N GLY A 107 -26.50 -11.42 0.25
CA GLY A 107 -26.64 -12.75 0.82
C GLY A 107 -25.36 -13.12 1.57
N TYR A 108 -25.40 -13.11 2.89
CA TYR A 108 -24.41 -13.82 3.70
C TYR A 108 -24.97 -15.21 3.97
N SER A 109 -24.12 -16.23 4.10
CA SER A 109 -24.50 -17.65 4.31
C SER A 109 -25.51 -17.90 5.44
N LYS A 110 -25.83 -16.90 6.27
CA LYS A 110 -26.70 -16.97 7.44
C LYS A 110 -27.62 -15.74 7.68
N GLY A 111 -27.92 -14.88 6.68
CA GLY A 111 -28.81 -13.71 6.84
C GLY A 111 -28.85 -12.74 5.64
N CYS A 112 -29.72 -11.71 5.70
CA CYS A 112 -29.83 -10.66 4.66
C CYS A 112 -29.59 -9.26 5.25
N VAL A 113 -28.69 -8.51 4.62
CA VAL A 113 -28.44 -7.09 4.94
C VAL A 113 -28.94 -6.23 3.81
N VAL A 114 -29.75 -5.24 4.15
CA VAL A 114 -30.33 -4.24 3.26
C VAL A 114 -29.71 -2.89 3.59
N MET A 115 -29.06 -2.28 2.60
CA MET A 115 -28.54 -0.92 2.70
C MET A 115 -29.35 0.03 1.84
N THR A 116 -29.63 1.20 2.40
CA THR A 116 -30.53 2.19 1.82
C THR A 116 -29.90 3.57 1.95
N THR A 117 -29.70 4.30 0.84
CA THR A 117 -29.38 5.73 0.89
C THR A 117 -30.64 6.54 0.73
N GLU A 118 -30.80 7.52 1.62
CA GLU A 118 -31.90 8.48 1.59
C GLU A 118 -31.29 9.88 1.69
N SER A 119 -31.70 10.75 0.77
CA SER A 119 -31.31 12.15 0.72
C SER A 119 -32.58 12.99 0.53
N THR A 120 -32.72 14.06 1.31
CA THR A 120 -33.87 14.97 1.22
C THR A 120 -33.38 16.40 1.09
N HIS A 121 -34.23 17.33 0.65
CA HIS A 121 -33.84 18.74 0.60
C HIS A 121 -33.57 19.35 1.99
N HIS A 122 -34.09 18.76 3.07
CA HIS A 122 -33.97 19.30 4.43
C HIS A 122 -32.90 18.60 5.29
N ARG A 123 -32.67 17.31 5.07
CA ARG A 123 -31.66 16.47 5.74
C ARG A 123 -30.62 16.01 4.71
N GLY A 124 -29.34 16.27 4.99
CA GLY A 124 -28.23 15.79 4.15
C GLY A 124 -28.27 14.27 3.96
N PRO A 125 -27.55 13.74 2.96
CA PRO A 125 -27.59 12.32 2.66
C PRO A 125 -27.14 11.48 3.85
N HIS A 126 -27.89 10.40 4.12
CA HIS A 126 -27.53 9.41 5.14
C HIS A 126 -27.61 8.01 4.56
N ILE A 127 -26.70 7.15 5.01
CA ILE A 127 -26.67 5.73 4.68
C ILE A 127 -27.31 4.98 5.84
N ARG A 128 -28.48 4.37 5.62
CA ARG A 128 -29.13 3.51 6.60
C ARG A 128 -28.82 2.05 6.28
N ILE A 129 -28.34 1.34 7.30
CA ILE A 129 -27.97 -0.06 7.23
C ILE A 129 -28.96 -0.82 8.09
N LYS A 130 -29.59 -1.85 7.51
CA LYS A 130 -30.57 -2.71 8.18
C LYS A 130 -30.22 -4.17 7.93
N MET A 131 -30.04 -4.93 8.99
CA MET A 131 -29.87 -6.39 8.92
C MET A 131 -31.07 -7.06 9.58
N GLU A 132 -31.60 -8.10 8.94
CA GLU A 132 -32.60 -8.99 9.53
C GLU A 132 -32.08 -10.42 9.57
N THR A 133 -32.26 -11.06 10.72
CA THR A 133 -31.86 -12.46 10.97
C THR A 133 -32.92 -13.16 11.80
N ASP A 134 -33.13 -14.45 11.57
CA ASP A 134 -34.05 -15.33 12.30
C ASP A 134 -33.34 -16.20 13.36
N ARG A 135 -32.03 -15.98 13.55
CA ARG A 135 -31.17 -16.69 14.51
C ARG A 135 -30.51 -15.73 15.52
N GLU A 136 -29.84 -16.29 16.52
CA GLU A 136 -29.03 -15.49 17.45
C GLU A 136 -27.85 -14.81 16.73
N ILE A 137 -27.53 -13.59 17.17
CA ILE A 137 -26.39 -12.80 16.70
C ILE A 137 -25.11 -13.36 17.33
N ASP A 138 -24.14 -13.69 16.49
CA ASP A 138 -22.81 -14.19 16.89
C ASP A 138 -21.68 -13.16 16.65
N GLU A 139 -20.44 -13.54 16.94
CA GLU A 139 -19.27 -12.67 16.73
C GLU A 139 -18.98 -12.38 15.26
N ASP A 140 -19.32 -13.30 14.35
CA ASP A 140 -19.13 -13.09 12.91
C ASP A 140 -20.06 -11.99 12.40
N ASP A 141 -21.31 -11.96 12.89
CA ASP A 141 -22.28 -10.91 12.58
C ASP A 141 -21.80 -9.52 13.04
N ILE A 142 -21.22 -9.44 14.24
CA ILE A 142 -20.63 -8.19 14.77
C ILE A 142 -19.40 -7.78 13.94
N GLY A 143 -18.53 -8.75 13.61
CA GLY A 143 -17.37 -8.53 12.75
C GLY A 143 -17.75 -8.03 11.35
N PHE A 144 -18.86 -8.54 10.81
CA PHE A 144 -19.40 -8.10 9.53
C PHE A 144 -19.91 -6.65 9.57
N HIS A 145 -20.66 -6.28 10.61
CA HIS A 145 -21.08 -4.88 10.81
C HIS A 145 -19.89 -3.93 10.96
N LYS A 146 -18.83 -4.35 11.65
CA LYS A 146 -17.58 -3.59 11.71
C LYS A 146 -16.99 -3.37 10.32
N GLN A 147 -16.90 -4.42 9.49
CA GLN A 147 -16.40 -4.30 8.12
C GLN A 147 -17.23 -3.34 7.26
N ILE A 148 -18.57 -3.35 7.43
CA ILE A 148 -19.46 -2.39 6.75
C ILE A 148 -19.11 -0.96 7.17
N ILE A 149 -19.01 -0.70 8.47
CA ILE A 149 -18.70 0.63 9.02
C ILE A 149 -17.33 1.09 8.52
N ASP A 150 -16.30 0.25 8.66
CA ASP A 150 -14.93 0.55 8.21
C ASP A 150 -14.88 0.86 6.70
N SER A 151 -15.70 0.18 5.89
CA SER A 151 -15.77 0.40 4.44
C SER A 151 -16.53 1.67 4.04
N LEU A 152 -17.51 2.08 4.85
CA LEU A 152 -18.36 3.25 4.58
C LEU A 152 -17.84 4.55 5.21
N LEU A 153 -17.01 4.46 6.25
CA LEU A 153 -16.45 5.64 6.95
C LEU A 153 -15.72 6.60 5.99
N PRO A 154 -14.87 6.14 5.05
CA PRO A 154 -14.21 7.03 4.09
C PRO A 154 -15.20 7.70 3.13
N VAL A 155 -16.28 7.00 2.76
CA VAL A 155 -17.34 7.51 1.88
C VAL A 155 -18.15 8.58 2.60
N ALA A 156 -18.49 8.36 3.87
CA ALA A 156 -19.33 9.25 4.66
C ALA A 156 -18.67 10.58 5.04
N THR A 157 -17.33 10.62 5.05
CA THR A 157 -16.55 11.78 5.50
C THR A 157 -15.96 12.60 4.37
N ASN A 158 -16.14 12.20 3.10
CA ASN A 158 -15.53 12.86 1.94
C ASN A 158 -14.01 13.13 2.12
N ILE A 159 -13.34 12.29 2.91
CA ILE A 159 -11.93 12.47 3.29
C ILE A 159 -11.07 12.02 2.13
N ASP A 160 -10.69 12.96 1.26
CA ASP A 160 -9.72 12.69 0.17
C ASP A 160 -8.47 12.05 0.78
N PRO A 161 -8.19 10.75 0.53
CA PRO A 161 -7.07 10.07 1.16
C PRO A 161 -5.77 10.76 0.76
N LYS A 162 -5.72 11.33 -0.45
CA LYS A 162 -4.56 12.05 -0.96
C LYS A 162 -4.25 13.26 -0.08
N LYS A 163 -5.27 14.06 0.25
CA LYS A 163 -5.11 15.19 1.18
C LYS A 163 -4.68 14.75 2.58
N LYS A 164 -5.09 13.56 3.04
CA LYS A 164 -4.62 13.03 4.32
C LYS A 164 -3.15 12.63 4.28
N PHE A 165 -2.70 11.94 3.24
CA PHE A 165 -1.27 11.64 3.05
C PHE A 165 -0.44 12.91 2.99
N THR A 166 -0.82 13.89 2.16
CA THR A 166 -0.12 15.18 2.09
C THR A 166 -0.13 15.92 3.45
N GLY A 167 -1.25 15.89 4.17
CA GLY A 167 -1.37 16.47 5.52
C GLY A 167 -0.51 15.77 6.57
N MET A 168 -0.14 14.50 6.35
CA MET A 168 0.81 13.74 7.18
C MET A 168 2.26 13.93 6.73
N GLY A 169 2.51 14.69 5.66
CA GLY A 169 3.84 14.84 5.07
C GLY A 169 4.31 13.60 4.30
N ILE A 170 3.40 12.70 3.93
CA ILE A 170 3.70 11.52 3.12
C ILE A 170 3.44 11.87 1.65
N ALA A 171 4.47 11.75 0.83
CA ALA A 171 4.39 12.02 -0.60
C ALA A 171 3.56 10.93 -1.30
N ILE A 172 2.80 11.35 -2.30
CA ILE A 172 2.13 10.46 -3.25
C ILE A 172 2.64 10.82 -4.63
N GLU A 173 3.14 9.82 -5.33
CA GLU A 173 3.58 9.97 -6.72
C GLU A 173 2.56 9.33 -7.65
N GLU A 174 1.95 10.17 -8.48
CA GLU A 174 0.98 9.77 -9.50
C GLU A 174 1.50 10.01 -10.92
N ASP A 175 2.55 10.83 -11.06
CA ASP A 175 3.22 11.01 -12.34
C ASP A 175 4.16 9.83 -12.56
N HIS A 176 3.75 8.97 -13.47
CA HIS A 176 4.47 7.77 -13.86
C HIS A 176 5.24 7.94 -15.17
N SER A 177 5.27 9.14 -15.74
CA SER A 177 5.82 9.39 -17.09
C SER A 177 7.30 9.04 -17.25
N VAL A 178 8.05 9.01 -16.15
CA VAL A 178 9.48 8.73 -16.12
C VAL A 178 9.79 7.25 -15.82
N PHE A 179 8.87 6.53 -15.17
CA PHE A 179 9.14 5.20 -14.62
C PHE A 179 8.55 4.12 -15.53
N ASP A 180 9.36 3.58 -16.43
CA ASP A 180 9.05 2.39 -17.22
C ASP A 180 10.07 1.26 -16.96
N TRP A 181 9.95 0.16 -17.69
CA TRP A 181 10.87 -0.97 -17.52
C TRP A 181 12.29 -0.72 -18.03
N ASP A 182 12.50 0.35 -18.80
CA ASP A 182 13.79 0.76 -19.34
C ASP A 182 14.47 1.80 -18.44
N TYR A 183 13.72 2.43 -17.51
CA TYR A 183 14.24 3.32 -16.47
C TYR A 183 15.37 2.67 -15.67
N LEU A 184 15.23 1.39 -15.31
CA LEU A 184 16.27 0.64 -14.62
C LEU A 184 17.00 -0.26 -15.62
N ALA A 185 18.25 0.04 -15.94
CA ALA A 185 19.04 -0.76 -16.87
C ALA A 185 19.43 -2.13 -16.31
N GLY A 186 19.46 -3.15 -17.18
CA GLY A 186 19.77 -4.55 -16.79
C GLY A 186 18.63 -5.22 -16.02
N TYR A 187 18.97 -6.27 -15.26
CA TYR A 187 18.06 -7.02 -14.39
C TYR A 187 16.88 -7.71 -15.11
N ASP A 188 17.03 -8.09 -16.38
CA ASP A 188 15.92 -8.60 -17.20
C ASP A 188 15.19 -9.80 -16.55
N ARG A 189 15.94 -10.75 -15.99
CA ARG A 189 15.36 -11.91 -15.28
C ARG A 189 14.55 -11.50 -14.05
N LEU A 190 15.04 -10.50 -13.31
CA LEU A 190 14.37 -9.98 -12.12
C LEU A 190 13.11 -9.20 -12.51
N LYS A 191 13.17 -8.39 -13.58
CA LYS A 191 12.02 -7.69 -14.14
C LYS A 191 10.92 -8.67 -14.56
N ASP A 192 11.28 -9.75 -15.24
CA ASP A 192 10.33 -10.80 -15.63
C ASP A 192 9.70 -11.50 -14.42
N GLU A 193 10.50 -11.79 -13.39
CA GLU A 193 10.01 -12.34 -12.13
C GLU A 193 8.99 -11.39 -11.46
N ILE A 194 9.30 -10.10 -11.40
CA ILE A 194 8.44 -9.07 -10.81
C ILE A 194 7.15 -8.91 -11.62
N ARG A 195 7.23 -8.85 -12.96
CA ARG A 195 6.04 -8.82 -13.83
C ARG A 195 5.13 -10.00 -13.55
N SER A 196 5.69 -11.20 -13.55
CA SER A 196 4.94 -12.44 -13.34
C SER A 196 4.33 -12.56 -11.94
N LYS A 197 5.06 -12.14 -10.89
CA LYS A 197 4.63 -12.31 -9.49
C LYS A 197 3.79 -11.15 -8.94
N ILE A 198 4.00 -9.93 -9.42
CA ILE A 198 3.37 -8.71 -8.88
C ILE A 198 2.42 -8.11 -9.91
N VAL A 199 2.91 -7.78 -11.11
CA VAL A 199 2.14 -6.98 -12.07
C VAL A 199 1.00 -7.77 -12.69
N ASN A 200 1.28 -8.90 -13.33
CA ASN A 200 0.28 -9.68 -14.06
C ASN A 200 -0.90 -10.11 -13.15
N PRO A 201 -0.68 -10.60 -11.92
CA PRO A 201 -1.78 -10.93 -11.01
C PRO A 201 -2.66 -9.73 -10.61
N ASN A 202 -2.13 -8.51 -10.69
CA ASN A 202 -2.84 -7.29 -10.34
C ASN A 202 -3.51 -6.61 -11.56
N LEU A 203 -2.97 -6.77 -12.77
CA LEU A 203 -3.61 -6.34 -14.02
C LEU A 203 -4.74 -7.29 -14.44
N GLU A 204 -4.51 -8.60 -14.37
CA GLU A 204 -5.42 -9.62 -14.91
C GLU A 204 -6.31 -10.29 -13.84
N LYS A 205 -6.74 -9.53 -12.83
CA LYS A 205 -7.43 -10.07 -11.64
C LYS A 205 -8.61 -10.99 -11.97
N GLU A 206 -9.43 -10.62 -12.96
CA GLU A 206 -10.59 -11.42 -13.38
C GLU A 206 -10.21 -12.78 -13.95
N ILE A 207 -9.13 -12.83 -14.74
CA ILE A 207 -8.64 -14.07 -15.34
C ILE A 207 -8.15 -15.00 -14.22
N TYR A 208 -7.35 -14.48 -13.29
CA TYR A 208 -6.89 -15.24 -12.14
C TYR A 208 -8.05 -15.72 -11.25
N ALA A 209 -9.09 -14.90 -11.05
CA ALA A 209 -10.28 -15.31 -10.30
C ALA A 209 -10.99 -16.49 -10.98
N LYS A 210 -11.25 -16.39 -12.30
CA LYS A 210 -11.85 -17.47 -13.10
C LYS A 210 -11.03 -18.76 -13.03
N VAL A 211 -9.70 -18.68 -13.17
CA VAL A 211 -8.82 -19.85 -13.06
C VAL A 211 -8.90 -20.49 -11.68
N ARG A 212 -8.92 -19.69 -10.60
CA ARG A 212 -9.00 -20.20 -9.21
C ARG A 212 -10.28 -20.98 -8.95
N THR A 213 -11.43 -20.48 -9.41
CA THR A 213 -12.72 -21.19 -9.26
C THR A 213 -12.71 -22.60 -9.88
N LYS A 214 -11.89 -22.83 -10.91
CA LYS A 214 -11.78 -24.13 -11.60
C LYS A 214 -10.65 -25.02 -11.07
N THR A 215 -9.67 -24.46 -10.37
CA THR A 215 -8.44 -25.17 -9.97
C THR A 215 -8.30 -25.42 -8.48
N ARG A 216 -9.07 -24.71 -7.63
CA ARG A 216 -8.96 -24.78 -6.16
C ARG A 216 -10.26 -25.23 -5.52
N ILE A 217 -10.12 -26.04 -4.46
CA ILE A 217 -11.25 -26.39 -3.57
C ILE A 217 -11.78 -25.15 -2.82
N ARG A 218 -10.87 -24.22 -2.47
CA ARG A 218 -11.18 -22.94 -1.81
C ARG A 218 -10.71 -21.77 -2.69
N PRO A 219 -11.50 -21.34 -3.68
CA PRO A 219 -11.12 -20.27 -4.60
C PRO A 219 -11.09 -18.88 -3.95
N ASP A 220 -11.82 -18.72 -2.84
CA ASP A 220 -11.86 -17.57 -1.94
C ASP A 220 -10.55 -17.37 -1.15
N GLN A 221 -9.75 -18.43 -0.98
CA GLN A 221 -8.44 -18.33 -0.37
C GLN A 221 -7.44 -17.68 -1.32
N VAL A 222 -7.39 -16.36 -1.23
CA VAL A 222 -6.50 -15.50 -1.99
C VAL A 222 -5.25 -15.18 -1.16
N GLY A 223 -4.06 -15.29 -1.77
CA GLY A 223 -2.81 -14.93 -1.09
C GLY A 223 -2.76 -13.45 -0.73
N TYR A 224 -1.82 -13.04 0.13
CA TYR A 224 -1.63 -11.63 0.46
C TYR A 224 -1.02 -10.86 -0.72
N ASN A 225 -1.44 -9.62 -0.94
CA ASN A 225 -0.84 -8.72 -1.94
C ASN A 225 0.37 -7.98 -1.33
N CYS A 226 1.20 -8.73 -0.62
CA CYS A 226 2.34 -8.21 0.14
C CYS A 226 3.60 -8.92 -0.33
N TYR A 227 4.61 -8.15 -0.71
CA TYR A 227 5.86 -8.60 -1.30
C TYR A 227 7.04 -8.02 -0.52
N THR A 228 8.17 -8.70 -0.62
CA THR A 228 9.42 -8.27 0.02
C THR A 228 10.50 -8.13 -1.02
N PHE A 229 11.13 -6.96 -1.06
CA PHE A 229 12.33 -6.73 -1.86
C PHE A 229 13.55 -6.83 -0.94
N GLU A 230 14.33 -7.88 -1.13
CA GLU A 230 15.48 -8.21 -0.27
C GLU A 230 16.76 -8.14 -1.08
N GLY A 231 17.72 -7.30 -0.67
CA GLY A 231 19.01 -7.19 -1.35
C GLY A 231 19.89 -6.11 -0.73
N LYS A 232 21.14 -6.00 -1.18
CA LYS A 232 22.05 -4.95 -0.72
C LYS A 232 21.50 -3.53 -1.01
N PRO A 233 21.98 -2.47 -0.34
CA PRO A 233 21.66 -1.10 -0.74
C PRO A 233 22.18 -0.84 -2.18
N GLY A 234 21.54 0.09 -2.89
CA GLY A 234 22.00 0.54 -4.21
C GLY A 234 21.67 -0.36 -5.42
N VAL A 235 20.90 -1.44 -5.23
CA VAL A 235 20.49 -2.37 -6.30
C VAL A 235 19.13 -2.01 -6.95
N GLY A 236 18.58 -0.83 -6.66
CA GLY A 236 17.36 -0.33 -7.31
C GLY A 236 16.03 -0.91 -6.79
N LYS A 237 15.95 -1.28 -5.50
CA LYS A 237 14.69 -1.77 -4.88
C LYS A 237 13.56 -0.74 -4.96
N THR A 238 13.85 0.51 -4.58
CA THR A 238 12.88 1.61 -4.55
C THR A 238 12.47 2.02 -5.96
N ASP A 239 13.43 2.16 -6.88
CA ASP A 239 13.15 2.44 -8.30
C ASP A 239 12.28 1.36 -8.94
N MET A 240 12.60 0.08 -8.71
CA MET A 240 11.80 -1.02 -9.23
C MET A 240 10.37 -1.04 -8.67
N ALA A 241 10.17 -0.61 -7.42
CA ALA A 241 8.83 -0.48 -6.85
C ALA A 241 8.03 0.66 -7.52
N ARG A 242 8.70 1.76 -7.89
CA ARG A 242 8.10 2.86 -8.68
C ARG A 242 7.73 2.40 -10.10
N VAL A 243 8.59 1.62 -10.75
CA VAL A 243 8.29 1.00 -12.05
C VAL A 243 7.07 0.07 -11.97
N VAL A 244 6.97 -0.73 -10.90
CA VAL A 244 5.78 -1.56 -10.65
C VAL A 244 4.51 -0.71 -10.50
N ALA A 245 4.60 0.41 -9.77
CA ALA A 245 3.46 1.32 -9.59
C ALA A 245 3.02 1.95 -10.91
N ALA A 246 3.99 2.39 -11.72
CA ALA A 246 3.77 2.96 -13.03
C ALA A 246 3.12 1.97 -14.01
N GLU A 247 3.63 0.74 -14.09
CA GLU A 247 3.06 -0.33 -14.92
C GLU A 247 1.62 -0.68 -14.51
N LEU A 248 1.33 -0.61 -13.21
CA LEU A 248 -0.02 -0.81 -12.70
C LEU A 248 -0.93 0.42 -12.89
N GLY A 249 -0.37 1.60 -13.15
CA GLY A 249 -1.05 2.88 -13.13
C GLY A 249 -1.60 3.23 -11.74
N TYR A 250 -0.88 2.84 -10.69
CA TYR A 250 -1.29 3.00 -9.30
C TYR A 250 -0.44 4.08 -8.62
N PRO A 251 -1.04 5.03 -7.88
CA PRO A 251 -0.31 5.92 -6.99
C PRO A 251 0.73 5.20 -6.14
N PHE A 252 1.97 5.68 -6.16
CA PHE A 252 3.07 5.19 -5.35
C PHE A 252 3.14 6.00 -4.04
N ILE A 253 3.12 5.29 -2.92
CA ILE A 253 3.09 5.87 -1.58
C ILE A 253 4.29 5.31 -0.83
N GLU A 254 5.32 6.14 -0.70
CA GLU A 254 6.54 5.81 0.03
C GLU A 254 6.38 6.16 1.50
N VAL A 255 6.53 5.17 2.37
CA VAL A 255 6.41 5.32 3.83
C VAL A 255 7.79 5.26 4.45
N PRO A 256 8.39 6.41 4.81
CA PRO A 256 9.67 6.43 5.51
C PRO A 256 9.46 5.98 6.97
N LEU A 257 9.69 4.70 7.24
CA LEU A 257 9.41 4.09 8.55
C LEU A 257 10.17 4.76 9.70
N GLU A 258 11.42 5.16 9.46
CA GLU A 258 12.20 5.87 10.47
C GLU A 258 11.59 7.23 10.84
N GLU A 259 11.13 8.01 9.86
CA GLU A 259 10.46 9.29 10.14
C GLU A 259 9.14 9.07 10.90
N VAL A 260 8.38 8.03 10.53
CA VAL A 260 7.11 7.68 11.17
C VAL A 260 7.27 7.35 12.65
N VAL A 261 8.35 6.64 13.01
CA VAL A 261 8.64 6.29 14.41
C VAL A 261 9.19 7.51 15.17
N ASN A 262 10.03 8.32 14.54
CA ASN A 262 10.72 9.43 15.23
C ASN A 262 9.84 10.68 15.42
N ARG A 263 9.10 11.13 14.40
CA ARG A 263 8.31 12.37 14.46
C ARG A 263 7.02 12.24 15.26
N TRP A 264 6.49 11.03 15.42
CA TRP A 264 5.18 10.80 16.01
C TRP A 264 5.22 9.82 17.19
N TYR A 265 6.19 10.00 18.07
CA TYR A 265 6.33 9.18 19.26
C TYR A 265 5.02 9.13 20.07
N GLY A 266 4.48 7.92 20.26
CA GLY A 266 3.19 7.67 20.93
C GLY A 266 1.95 7.65 20.02
N GLU A 267 2.05 8.18 18.79
CA GLU A 267 0.98 8.16 17.78
C GLU A 267 1.32 7.32 16.54
N SER A 268 2.57 6.83 16.42
CA SER A 268 3.06 6.06 15.25
C SER A 268 2.16 4.88 14.87
N GLU A 269 1.58 4.17 15.84
CA GLU A 269 0.64 3.06 15.59
C GLU A 269 -0.62 3.51 14.86
N LYS A 270 -1.20 4.63 15.31
CA LYS A 270 -2.41 5.22 14.71
C LYS A 270 -2.10 5.71 13.30
N ILE A 271 -0.93 6.31 13.11
CA ILE A 271 -0.45 6.81 11.82
C ILE A 271 -0.27 5.67 10.83
N VAL A 272 0.47 4.62 11.20
CA VAL A 272 0.64 3.45 10.34
C VAL A 272 -0.71 2.79 10.06
N SER A 273 -1.59 2.70 11.06
CA SER A 273 -2.95 2.21 10.83
C SER A 273 -3.69 3.05 9.79
N ASN A 274 -3.65 4.38 9.92
CA ASN A 274 -4.29 5.32 9.00
C ASN A 274 -3.71 5.26 7.59
N ILE A 275 -2.40 5.11 7.44
CA ILE A 275 -1.74 4.91 6.14
C ILE A 275 -2.37 3.73 5.38
N PHE A 276 -2.56 2.60 6.06
CA PHE A 276 -3.22 1.45 5.44
C PHE A 276 -4.68 1.73 5.11
N GLU A 277 -5.44 2.37 6.00
CA GLU A 277 -6.84 2.73 5.72
C GLU A 277 -6.96 3.67 4.53
N TYR A 278 -6.09 4.68 4.43
CA TYR A 278 -6.08 5.62 3.32
C TYR A 278 -5.62 4.95 2.02
N ALA A 279 -4.63 4.07 2.05
CA ALA A 279 -4.20 3.31 0.89
C ALA A 279 -5.29 2.34 0.41
N TRP A 280 -6.05 1.74 1.33
CA TRP A 280 -7.22 0.92 0.98
C TRP A 280 -8.36 1.77 0.42
N ALA A 281 -8.56 2.98 0.96
CA ALA A 281 -9.55 3.94 0.48
C ALA A 281 -9.27 4.41 -0.96
N LEU A 282 -7.98 4.55 -1.32
CA LEU A 282 -7.55 4.80 -2.71
C LEU A 282 -7.79 3.61 -3.65
N ASP A 283 -8.01 2.43 -3.08
CA ASP A 283 -8.14 1.15 -3.77
C ASP A 283 -6.84 0.72 -4.47
N LYS A 284 -6.49 1.38 -5.56
CA LYS A 284 -5.35 1.09 -6.43
C LYS A 284 -4.17 1.91 -5.96
N ALA A 285 -3.29 1.33 -5.16
CA ALA A 285 -2.09 2.01 -4.67
C ALA A 285 -0.95 1.01 -4.50
N VAL A 286 0.28 1.48 -4.66
CA VAL A 286 1.48 0.77 -4.22
C VAL A 286 1.96 1.42 -2.94
N LEU A 287 1.87 0.68 -1.83
CA LEU A 287 2.38 1.10 -0.53
C LEU A 287 3.78 0.51 -0.36
N PHE A 288 4.80 1.37 -0.38
CA PHE A 288 6.19 0.99 -0.28
C PHE A 288 6.74 1.35 1.10
N PHE A 289 7.18 0.34 1.85
CA PHE A 289 7.89 0.51 3.12
C PHE A 289 9.37 0.32 2.88
N ASP A 290 10.15 1.40 2.92
CA ASP A 290 11.61 1.29 2.82
C ASP A 290 12.25 0.99 4.17
N GLU A 291 13.41 0.34 4.12
CA GLU A 291 14.25 0.01 5.27
C GLU A 291 13.50 -0.67 6.42
N LEU A 292 12.72 -1.72 6.14
CA LEU A 292 11.92 -2.43 7.15
C LEU A 292 12.77 -2.94 8.33
N ASP A 293 14.05 -3.21 8.11
CA ASP A 293 15.02 -3.61 9.14
C ASP A 293 15.31 -2.53 10.18
N THR A 294 14.99 -1.26 9.91
CA THR A 294 15.04 -0.18 10.92
C THR A 294 14.10 -0.45 12.10
N LEU A 295 13.04 -1.25 11.87
CA LEU A 295 12.10 -1.65 12.91
C LEU A 295 12.62 -2.81 13.79
N CYS A 296 13.79 -3.36 13.50
CA CYS A 296 14.30 -4.58 14.16
C CYS A 296 15.53 -4.36 15.05
N GLY A 297 16.04 -3.13 15.15
CA GLY A 297 17.23 -2.81 15.96
C GLY A 297 16.97 -2.70 17.47
N ASP A 298 17.98 -3.04 18.27
CA ASP A 298 18.02 -2.77 19.72
C ASP A 298 18.18 -1.26 19.95
N ARG A 299 17.05 -0.54 19.99
CA ARG A 299 16.98 0.85 20.46
C ARG A 299 16.68 0.86 21.97
N ASP A 300 17.11 1.90 22.69
CA ASP A 300 16.89 2.02 24.15
C ASP A 300 15.44 1.70 24.57
N GLY A 301 15.25 1.15 25.77
CA GLY A 301 14.06 0.37 26.17
C GLY A 301 12.67 0.98 25.89
N GLY A 302 12.51 2.30 25.84
CA GLY A 302 11.25 2.95 25.45
C GLY A 302 10.99 2.99 23.94
N MET A 303 12.04 3.17 23.14
CA MET A 303 11.99 3.21 21.68
C MET A 303 11.68 1.81 21.11
N HIS A 304 12.25 0.77 21.72
CA HIS A 304 12.00 -0.62 21.34
C HIS A 304 10.52 -1.01 21.41
N GLU A 305 9.82 -0.54 22.44
CA GLU A 305 8.41 -0.85 22.63
C GLU A 305 7.54 -0.22 21.54
N VAL A 306 7.79 1.05 21.18
CA VAL A 306 7.09 1.74 20.10
C VAL A 306 7.28 1.02 18.77
N THR A 307 8.53 0.68 18.45
CA THR A 307 8.87 -0.03 17.21
C THR A 307 8.16 -1.39 17.12
N LYS A 308 8.11 -2.17 18.22
CA LYS A 308 7.36 -3.43 18.27
C LYS A 308 5.87 -3.26 18.03
N ARG A 309 5.27 -2.21 18.58
CA ARG A 309 3.83 -1.95 18.38
C ARG A 309 3.55 -1.53 16.93
N VAL A 310 4.39 -0.68 16.33
CA VAL A 310 4.33 -0.33 14.90
C VAL A 310 4.44 -1.58 14.02
N THR A 311 5.44 -2.42 14.26
CA THR A 311 5.61 -3.71 13.56
C THR A 311 4.35 -4.59 13.67
N SER A 312 3.75 -4.64 14.85
CA SER A 312 2.50 -5.39 15.09
C SER A 312 1.34 -4.84 14.26
N VAL A 313 1.22 -3.52 14.12
CA VAL A 313 0.21 -2.88 13.26
C VAL A 313 0.45 -3.25 11.79
N ILE A 314 1.68 -3.13 11.28
CA ILE A 314 2.03 -3.51 9.90
C ILE A 314 1.66 -4.98 9.65
N MET A 315 2.02 -5.88 10.56
CA MET A 315 1.68 -7.29 10.46
C MET A 315 0.17 -7.56 10.44
N LYS A 316 -0.59 -6.86 11.28
CA LYS A 316 -2.05 -6.99 11.33
C LYS A 316 -2.68 -6.48 10.04
N LYS A 317 -2.27 -5.30 9.56
CA LYS A 317 -2.81 -4.70 8.34
C LYS A 317 -2.45 -5.49 7.09
N THR A 318 -1.21 -5.96 6.98
CA THR A 318 -0.79 -6.85 5.87
C THR A 318 -1.54 -8.18 5.88
N ALA A 319 -1.89 -8.74 7.05
CA ALA A 319 -2.75 -9.93 7.15
C ALA A 319 -4.16 -9.68 6.60
N MET A 320 -4.67 -8.47 6.76
CA MET A 320 -5.95 -8.04 6.20
C MET A 320 -5.83 -7.69 4.70
N ASN A 321 -4.62 -7.58 4.16
CA ASN A 321 -4.35 -7.21 2.77
C ASN A 321 -4.30 -8.45 1.85
N THR A 322 -5.47 -8.95 1.46
CA THR A 322 -5.62 -10.06 0.50
C THR A 322 -5.43 -9.57 -0.94
N MET A 323 -5.16 -10.44 -1.93
CA MET A 323 -5.14 -9.99 -3.35
C MET A 323 -6.49 -9.48 -3.87
N LEU A 324 -7.58 -9.64 -3.09
CA LEU A 324 -8.85 -8.97 -3.41
C LEU A 324 -8.75 -7.46 -3.16
N LYS A 325 -7.87 -7.02 -2.26
CA LYS A 325 -7.45 -5.61 -2.19
C LYS A 325 -6.47 -5.30 -3.34
N SER A 326 -6.59 -4.14 -3.97
CA SER A 326 -5.69 -3.65 -5.04
C SER A 326 -4.53 -2.85 -4.53
N THR A 327 -4.47 -2.64 -3.22
CA THR A 327 -3.26 -2.13 -2.60
C THR A 327 -2.18 -3.20 -2.66
N VAL A 328 -1.14 -2.94 -3.44
CA VAL A 328 0.08 -3.73 -3.47
C VAL A 328 0.96 -3.20 -2.36
N VAL A 329 1.36 -4.06 -1.44
CA VAL A 329 2.31 -3.68 -0.36
C VAL A 329 3.66 -4.26 -0.72
N ILE A 330 4.69 -3.43 -0.77
CA ILE A 330 6.08 -3.83 -1.00
C ILE A 330 6.88 -3.34 0.20
N ALA A 331 7.61 -4.23 0.85
CA ALA A 331 8.55 -3.87 1.90
C ALA A 331 9.98 -4.15 1.44
N ALA A 332 10.84 -3.15 1.46
CA ALA A 332 12.26 -3.30 1.15
C ALA A 332 13.07 -3.52 2.44
N THR A 333 14.09 -4.37 2.36
CA THR A 333 15.02 -4.56 3.46
C THR A 333 16.41 -4.94 2.94
N ASN A 334 17.43 -4.46 3.66
CA ASN A 334 18.82 -4.85 3.43
C ASN A 334 19.24 -6.06 4.27
N ARG A 335 18.52 -6.33 5.36
CA ARG A 335 18.88 -7.30 6.40
C ARG A 335 17.69 -8.17 6.80
N TRP A 336 17.32 -9.09 5.92
CA TRP A 336 16.24 -10.03 6.22
C TRP A 336 16.49 -10.86 7.48
N ASP A 337 17.76 -11.16 7.77
CA ASP A 337 18.21 -11.88 8.97
C ASP A 337 17.81 -11.21 10.28
N LEU A 338 17.63 -9.89 10.27
CA LEU A 338 17.22 -9.13 11.47
C LEU A 338 15.72 -9.16 11.73
N LEU A 339 14.90 -9.47 10.73
CA LEU A 339 13.45 -9.47 10.91
C LEU A 339 13.03 -10.63 11.82
N ASP A 340 12.11 -10.39 12.73
CA ASP A 340 11.57 -11.47 13.57
C ASP A 340 10.83 -12.54 12.73
N GLU A 341 10.73 -13.77 13.25
CA GLU A 341 10.07 -14.87 12.52
C GLU A 341 8.62 -14.54 12.11
N ALA A 342 7.95 -13.67 12.85
CA ALA A 342 6.55 -13.37 12.63
C ALA A 342 6.37 -12.47 11.41
N LEU A 343 7.21 -11.44 11.27
CA LEU A 343 7.37 -10.63 10.06
C LEU A 343 7.80 -11.50 8.89
N GLN A 344 8.82 -12.34 9.08
CA GLN A 344 9.31 -13.22 8.01
C GLN A 344 8.22 -14.13 7.45
N ARG A 345 7.37 -14.69 8.33
CA ARG A 345 6.23 -15.54 7.93
C ARG A 345 5.12 -14.77 7.22
N ARG A 346 4.99 -13.46 7.46
CA ARG A 346 3.98 -12.62 6.81
C ARG A 346 4.44 -12.16 5.43
N PHE A 347 5.71 -11.77 5.34
CA PHE A 347 6.40 -11.26 4.16
C PHE A 347 7.06 -12.39 3.34
N LYS A 348 6.34 -13.50 3.14
CA LYS A 348 6.87 -14.73 2.49
C LYS A 348 7.12 -14.59 0.99
N LYS A 349 6.45 -13.66 0.30
CA LYS A 349 6.62 -13.46 -1.15
C LYS A 349 7.86 -12.61 -1.40
N LYS A 350 9.02 -13.24 -1.22
CA LYS A 350 10.32 -12.61 -1.42
C LYS A 350 10.69 -12.53 -2.90
N ILE A 351 11.28 -11.41 -3.26
CA ILE A 351 11.99 -11.16 -4.51
C ILE A 351 13.38 -10.69 -4.10
N HIS A 352 14.39 -11.48 -4.49
CA HIS A 352 15.77 -11.19 -4.17
C HIS A 352 16.37 -10.28 -5.24
N PHE A 353 16.97 -9.18 -4.81
CA PHE A 353 17.72 -8.25 -5.66
C PHE A 353 19.21 -8.58 -5.50
N PRO A 354 19.80 -9.32 -6.45
CA PRO A 354 21.22 -9.61 -6.41
C PRO A 354 22.04 -8.37 -6.76
N LEU A 355 23.34 -8.45 -6.49
CA LEU A 355 24.27 -7.54 -7.16
C LEU A 355 24.18 -7.75 -8.69
N PRO A 356 24.33 -6.68 -9.50
CA PRO A 356 24.35 -6.77 -10.94
C PRO A 356 25.36 -7.82 -11.45
N THR A 357 24.97 -8.60 -12.46
CA THR A 357 25.91 -9.44 -13.22
C THR A 357 26.76 -8.58 -14.16
N SER A 358 27.80 -9.14 -14.80
CA SER A 358 28.60 -8.40 -15.79
C SER A 358 27.75 -7.83 -16.94
N ASP A 359 26.74 -8.58 -17.40
CA ASP A 359 25.80 -8.12 -18.43
C ASP A 359 24.93 -6.97 -17.91
N ASP A 360 24.47 -7.04 -16.66
CA ASP A 360 23.72 -5.98 -16.02
C ASP A 360 24.57 -4.72 -15.83
N LEU A 361 25.82 -4.86 -15.35
CA LEU A 361 26.77 -3.75 -15.21
C LEU A 361 27.02 -3.08 -16.56
N ALA A 362 27.22 -3.85 -17.63
CA ALA A 362 27.40 -3.31 -18.97
C ALA A 362 26.16 -2.51 -19.42
N ALA A 363 24.96 -3.01 -19.15
CA ALA A 363 23.72 -2.28 -19.43
C ALA A 363 23.62 -0.97 -18.62
N ILE A 364 23.97 -1.00 -17.33
CA ILE A 364 23.95 0.18 -16.45
C ILE A 364 24.99 1.21 -16.90
N TYR A 365 26.22 0.80 -17.24
CA TYR A 365 27.22 1.70 -17.82
C TYR A 365 26.76 2.30 -19.15
N ARG A 366 26.16 1.51 -20.05
CA ARG A 366 25.60 2.05 -21.31
C ARG A 366 24.52 3.09 -21.08
N HIS A 367 23.74 2.93 -20.01
CA HIS A 367 22.70 3.87 -19.64
C HIS A 367 23.27 5.22 -19.17
N TYR A 368 24.25 5.20 -18.25
CA TYR A 368 24.81 6.44 -17.68
C TYR A 368 25.96 7.04 -18.50
N ALA A 369 26.74 6.23 -19.21
CA ALA A 369 27.94 6.63 -19.95
C ALA A 369 27.79 6.35 -21.45
N LYS A 370 26.70 6.86 -22.05
CA LYS A 370 26.30 6.60 -23.44
C LYS A 370 27.35 6.92 -24.51
N GLN A 371 28.34 7.75 -24.18
CA GLN A 371 29.40 8.17 -25.10
C GLN A 371 30.56 7.16 -25.19
N LEU A 372 30.69 6.27 -24.20
CA LEU A 372 31.78 5.30 -24.16
C LEU A 372 31.57 4.19 -25.20
N SER A 373 32.66 3.69 -25.75
CA SER A 373 32.60 2.57 -26.70
C SER A 373 32.26 1.25 -25.98
N PRO A 374 31.77 0.22 -26.69
CA PRO A 374 31.58 -1.10 -26.10
C PRO A 374 32.84 -1.66 -25.43
N ASP A 375 34.01 -1.47 -26.03
CA ASP A 375 35.30 -1.93 -25.49
C ASP A 375 35.66 -1.21 -24.18
N ASP A 376 35.39 0.10 -24.09
CA ASP A 376 35.59 0.87 -22.86
C ASP A 376 34.66 0.37 -21.74
N ILE A 377 33.40 0.07 -22.08
CA ILE A 377 32.43 -0.45 -21.12
C ILE A 377 32.84 -1.83 -20.62
N ASP A 378 33.28 -2.72 -21.51
CA ASP A 378 33.77 -4.05 -21.13
C ASP A 378 35.00 -3.93 -20.20
N GLN A 379 35.88 -2.95 -20.43
CA GLN A 379 36.99 -2.64 -19.53
C GLN A 379 36.49 -2.19 -18.15
N LEU A 380 35.53 -1.25 -18.08
CA LEU A 380 34.96 -0.81 -16.79
C LEU A 380 34.29 -1.95 -16.05
N VAL A 381 33.49 -2.77 -16.73
CA VAL A 381 32.82 -3.95 -16.15
C VAL A 381 33.84 -4.93 -15.56
N SER A 382 34.96 -5.17 -16.24
CA SER A 382 36.00 -6.11 -15.78
C SER A 382 36.64 -5.72 -14.44
N ILE A 383 36.58 -4.44 -14.06
CA ILE A 383 37.14 -3.92 -12.82
C ILE A 383 36.08 -3.49 -11.81
N SER A 384 34.80 -3.58 -12.11
CA SER A 384 33.69 -3.19 -11.23
C SER A 384 33.08 -4.39 -10.49
N ASP A 385 33.92 -5.33 -10.05
CA ASP A 385 33.46 -6.49 -9.31
C ASP A 385 32.73 -6.08 -8.02
N SER A 386 31.60 -6.74 -7.76
CA SER A 386 30.71 -6.48 -6.61
C SER A 386 30.07 -5.09 -6.54
N PHE A 387 30.13 -4.28 -7.60
CA PHE A 387 29.47 -2.97 -7.64
C PHE A 387 27.95 -3.13 -7.73
N SER A 388 27.22 -2.28 -7.02
CA SER A 388 25.78 -2.07 -7.20
C SER A 388 25.50 -1.07 -8.33
N GLY A 389 24.23 -0.92 -8.73
CA GLY A 389 23.84 0.11 -9.69
C GLY A 389 24.17 1.52 -9.20
N PHE A 390 24.02 1.76 -7.89
CA PHE A 390 24.39 3.03 -7.25
C PHE A 390 25.90 3.28 -7.31
N ASP A 391 26.74 2.25 -7.13
CA ASP A 391 28.19 2.40 -7.26
C ASP A 391 28.59 2.80 -8.68
N VAL A 392 27.92 2.23 -9.70
CA VAL A 392 28.14 2.61 -11.11
C VAL A 392 27.72 4.06 -11.36
N LEU A 393 26.58 4.51 -10.81
CA LEU A 393 26.17 5.91 -10.89
C LEU A 393 27.24 6.84 -10.28
N GLN A 394 27.74 6.51 -9.08
CA GLN A 394 28.81 7.26 -8.42
C GLN A 394 30.10 7.34 -9.25
N VAL A 395 30.46 6.26 -9.96
CA VAL A 395 31.58 6.29 -10.91
C VAL A 395 31.32 7.29 -12.04
N CYS A 396 30.11 7.30 -12.61
CA CYS A 396 29.78 8.19 -13.72
C CYS A 396 29.77 9.66 -13.30
N GLU A 397 29.13 9.98 -12.16
CA GLU A 397 29.15 11.33 -11.58
C GLU A 397 30.57 11.78 -11.18
N GLY A 398 31.38 10.85 -10.67
CA GLY A 398 32.79 11.09 -10.37
C GLY A 398 33.60 11.41 -11.62
N ALA A 399 33.37 10.70 -12.72
CA ALA A 399 34.03 10.97 -14.00
C ALA A 399 33.70 12.36 -14.54
N GLU A 400 32.43 12.78 -14.46
CA GLU A 400 31.99 14.13 -14.82
C GLU A 400 32.66 15.19 -13.95
N SER A 401 32.76 14.94 -12.64
CA SER A 401 33.43 15.84 -11.69
C SER A 401 34.92 16.00 -12.01
N TYR A 402 35.64 14.90 -12.25
CA TYR A 402 37.06 14.96 -12.64
C TYR A 402 37.28 15.69 -13.95
N PHE A 403 36.38 15.51 -14.92
CA PHE A 403 36.45 16.21 -16.21
C PHE A 403 36.32 17.73 -16.03
N ILE A 404 35.41 18.17 -15.16
CA ILE A 404 35.26 19.59 -14.81
C ILE A 404 36.52 20.13 -14.12
N ASP A 405 37.12 19.35 -13.22
CA ASP A 405 38.30 19.74 -12.43
C ASP A 405 39.59 19.82 -13.25
N ASP A 406 39.77 18.95 -14.25
CA ASP A 406 40.94 18.92 -15.12
C ASP A 406 41.05 20.22 -15.97
N LYS A 407 39.94 20.98 -16.11
CA LYS A 407 39.85 22.25 -16.87
C LYS A 407 40.41 22.17 -18.30
N ASP A 408 40.47 20.97 -18.85
CA ASP A 408 40.99 20.72 -20.18
C ASP A 408 39.94 21.09 -21.24
N THR A 409 40.08 22.29 -21.80
CA THR A 409 39.18 22.79 -22.85
C THR A 409 39.31 22.05 -24.19
N THR A 410 40.29 21.14 -24.35
CA THR A 410 40.48 20.38 -25.59
C THR A 410 39.53 19.19 -25.70
N LYS A 411 39.03 18.69 -24.57
CA LYS A 411 38.04 17.59 -24.51
C LYS A 411 36.65 18.18 -24.32
N ALA A 412 35.66 17.65 -25.06
CA ALA A 412 34.28 18.12 -24.97
C ALA A 412 33.45 17.36 -23.91
N ILE A 413 33.85 16.13 -23.57
CA ILE A 413 33.15 15.21 -22.68
C ILE A 413 34.16 14.30 -21.96
N PRO A 414 33.80 13.66 -20.83
CA PRO A 414 34.65 12.71 -20.13
C PRO A 414 34.99 11.49 -21.00
N ASP A 415 36.28 11.14 -21.05
CA ASP A 415 36.78 9.89 -21.64
C ASP A 415 36.97 8.79 -20.57
N ILE A 416 37.35 7.58 -21.01
CA ILE A 416 37.50 6.41 -20.12
C ILE A 416 38.46 6.66 -18.95
N ASP A 417 39.51 7.49 -19.10
CA ASP A 417 40.48 7.74 -18.03
C ASP A 417 39.83 8.41 -16.81
N HIS A 418 38.83 9.28 -17.03
CA HIS A 418 38.06 9.90 -15.95
C HIS A 418 37.24 8.85 -15.18
N TYR A 419 36.65 7.87 -15.88
CA TYR A 419 35.90 6.78 -15.27
C TYR A 419 36.82 5.82 -14.49
N LEU A 420 37.99 5.49 -15.03
CA LEU A 420 38.98 4.66 -14.35
C LEU A 420 39.44 5.32 -13.04
N ARG A 421 39.70 6.64 -13.05
CA ARG A 421 40.02 7.40 -11.83
C ARG A 421 38.88 7.37 -10.82
N ALA A 422 37.62 7.46 -11.27
CA ALA A 422 36.45 7.41 -10.39
C ALA A 422 36.23 6.04 -9.75
N ILE A 423 36.51 4.95 -10.45
CA ILE A 423 36.44 3.59 -9.90
C ILE A 423 37.37 3.41 -8.70
N ASP A 424 38.59 3.93 -8.77
CA ASP A 424 39.54 3.86 -7.64
C ASP A 424 39.01 4.60 -6.41
N GLY A 425 38.34 5.74 -6.63
CA GLY A 425 37.66 6.50 -5.57
C GLY A 425 36.55 5.69 -4.89
N VAL A 426 35.66 5.07 -5.68
CA VAL A 426 34.55 4.25 -5.16
C VAL A 426 35.05 3.00 -4.42
N LYS A 427 36.06 2.30 -4.96
CA LYS A 427 36.70 1.17 -4.27
C LYS A 427 37.34 1.55 -2.94
N GLY A 428 37.96 2.73 -2.88
CA GLY A 428 38.58 3.26 -1.66
C GLY A 428 37.60 3.56 -0.52
N ILE A 429 36.30 3.70 -0.82
CA ILE A 429 35.23 3.92 0.16
C ILE A 429 34.69 2.58 0.69
N GLY A 430 34.76 1.51 -0.11
CA GLY A 430 34.16 0.20 0.19
C GLY A 430 35.03 -0.79 0.99
N GLU A 431 36.35 -0.60 1.07
CA GLU A 431 37.23 -1.48 1.86
C GLU A 431 37.60 -0.88 3.23
N PRO A 432 37.30 -1.55 4.37
CA PRO A 432 37.94 -1.18 5.63
C PRO A 432 39.44 -1.45 5.49
N LYS A 433 40.26 -0.38 5.52
CA LYS A 433 41.73 -0.49 5.55
C LYS A 433 42.14 -1.49 6.63
N ARG A 434 42.53 -2.70 6.25
CA ARG A 434 43.25 -3.60 7.13
C ARG A 434 44.60 -2.94 7.41
N LYS A 435 44.71 -2.27 8.56
CA LYS A 435 46.01 -1.96 9.14
C LYS A 435 46.65 -3.31 9.46
N GLU A 436 47.57 -3.76 8.62
CA GLU A 436 48.57 -4.72 9.04
C GLU A 436 49.34 -4.10 10.20
N ILE A 437 48.99 -4.51 11.42
CA ILE A 437 49.81 -4.25 12.59
C ILE A 437 51.01 -5.19 12.45
N GLY A 438 52.06 -4.68 11.80
CA GLY A 438 53.37 -5.32 11.82
C GLY A 438 53.83 -5.41 13.28
N PHE A 439 53.79 -6.61 13.85
CA PHE A 439 54.53 -6.92 15.06
C PHE A 439 56.02 -6.91 14.69
N GLY A 440 56.63 -5.74 14.80
CA GLY A 440 58.08 -5.60 14.83
C GLY A 440 58.59 -6.25 16.11
N ASN A 441 59.16 -7.45 15.99
CA ASN A 441 60.06 -8.01 16.99
C ASN A 441 61.17 -6.99 17.27
N ARG A 442 61.30 -6.59 18.54
CA ARG A 442 62.55 -6.05 19.06
C ARG A 442 63.01 -6.99 20.18
N GLU A 443 64.21 -7.51 19.96
CA GLU A 443 65.06 -8.22 20.92
C GLU A 443 65.34 -7.38 22.18
#